data_AF-A0A370N1T5-F1
#
_entry.id   AF-A0A370N1T5-F1
#
_cell.length_a   1.000
_cell.length_b   1.000
_cell.length_c   1.000
_cell.angle_alpha   90.00
_cell.angle_beta   90.00
_cell.angle_gamma   90.00
#
_symmetry.space_group_name_H-M   'P 1'
#
loop_
_entity.id
_entity.type
_entity.pdbx_description
1 polymer ?
#
loop_
_entity_poly.entity_id
_entity_poly.type
_entity_poly.pdbx_seq_one_letter_code
_entity_poly.pdbx_strand_id
1 'polypeptide(L)'
;MNTRRLALAIAAAIAFPVAGYAQESSSTVTRAQVRAELVQLESTDRVGKLVEAVTDQSLEVYFREHIFMPLGMSNSGFLISGAQKRRVATMHNRQPDGSLKPAPFEINQRPEFLMGGGGAFSTPRDYMAFLQMLVNGGTYRGERVLRADTVATIFQNQIGDLQVTEMKTAQPAWSNSFDQFPGTPHKWGFSFDINTRPGPHGRSAGSISWAGLLNSYFWVDPVRKVAGTLFTQILPFYDPRVVDLYGQFEQGLYHGLQHA
;
A
#
# COMPACT_ATOMS: atom_id res chain seq x y z
N MET A 1 0.30 -31.20 8.58
CA MET A 1 0.81 -29.99 9.27
C MET A 1 -0.05 -28.82 8.81
N ASN A 2 -0.86 -28.27 9.71
CA ASN A 2 -1.99 -27.38 9.37
C ASN A 2 -1.48 -25.95 9.09
N THR A 3 -1.33 -25.57 7.81
CA THR A 3 -0.99 -24.19 7.42
C THR A 3 -2.16 -23.25 7.72
N ARG A 4 -2.19 -22.71 8.95
CA ARG A 4 -3.11 -21.66 9.37
C ARG A 4 -2.83 -20.40 8.54
N ARG A 5 -3.76 -20.05 7.66
CA ARG A 5 -3.70 -18.83 6.83
C ARG A 5 -3.95 -17.62 7.74
N LEU A 6 -2.89 -16.90 8.11
CA LEU A 6 -2.98 -15.62 8.83
C LEU A 6 -3.58 -14.56 7.89
N ALA A 7 -4.51 -13.76 8.41
CA ALA A 7 -4.99 -12.55 7.74
C ALA A 7 -4.08 -11.40 8.16
N LEU A 8 -3.55 -10.67 7.19
CA LEU A 8 -2.73 -9.49 7.45
C LEU A 8 -3.63 -8.26 7.28
N ALA A 9 -3.54 -7.28 8.17
CA ALA A 9 -4.06 -5.97 7.82
C ALA A 9 -3.17 -5.45 6.69
N ILE A 10 -3.63 -5.60 5.44
CA ILE A 10 -3.04 -4.91 4.31
C ILE A 10 -3.63 -3.52 4.31
N ALA A 11 -3.14 -2.71 5.23
CA ALA A 11 -3.27 -1.28 5.16
C ALA A 11 -2.36 -0.81 4.01
N ALA A 12 -2.73 -1.07 2.76
CA ALA A 12 -2.31 -0.17 1.70
C ALA A 12 -2.91 1.18 2.12
N ALA A 13 -2.04 2.16 2.39
CA ALA A 13 -2.19 3.61 2.60
C ALA A 13 -3.19 4.19 3.65
N ILE A 14 -2.86 4.11 4.95
CA ILE A 14 -3.07 5.13 6.01
C ILE A 14 -4.32 6.04 5.92
N ALA A 15 -5.28 5.94 6.85
CA ALA A 15 -5.94 7.16 7.35
C ALA A 15 -5.96 7.17 8.87
N PHE A 16 -5.81 8.36 9.44
CA PHE A 16 -6.17 8.65 10.82
C PHE A 16 -7.55 9.35 10.85
N PRO A 17 -8.36 9.11 11.88
CA PRO A 17 -9.65 9.76 12.05
C PRO A 17 -9.49 11.27 12.30
N VAL A 18 -10.36 12.04 11.65
CA VAL A 18 -10.54 13.51 11.78
C VAL A 18 -11.00 13.94 13.19
N ALA A 19 -11.19 13.03 14.14
CA ALA A 19 -11.77 13.36 15.44
C ALA A 19 -10.88 14.23 16.37
N GLY A 20 -9.59 14.43 16.04
CA GLY A 20 -8.65 15.13 16.94
C GLY A 20 -8.30 16.58 16.61
N TYR A 21 -8.61 17.09 15.41
CA TYR A 21 -8.03 18.37 14.94
C TYR A 21 -8.96 19.59 15.07
N ALA A 22 -10.16 19.43 15.66
CA ALA A 22 -11.08 20.55 15.85
C ALA A 22 -10.71 21.45 17.04
N GLN A 23 -9.68 21.12 17.83
CA GLN A 23 -9.20 21.98 18.90
C GLN A 23 -7.67 22.04 18.86
N GLU A 24 -7.14 23.27 18.83
CA GLU A 24 -5.73 23.65 18.95
C GLU A 24 -4.84 23.52 17.69
N SER A 25 -4.78 24.58 16.89
CA SER A 25 -3.56 25.39 16.82
C SER A 25 -3.74 26.61 15.92
N SER A 26 -3.74 27.79 16.55
CA SER A 26 -3.53 29.07 15.89
C SER A 26 -2.04 29.27 15.67
N SER A 27 -1.48 28.76 14.56
CA SER A 27 -0.23 29.29 14.02
C SER A 27 -0.14 29.01 12.52
N THR A 28 0.35 30.00 11.79
CA THR A 28 0.21 30.17 10.34
C THR A 28 0.97 29.11 9.54
N VAL A 29 0.33 27.96 9.25
CA VAL A 29 0.82 27.01 8.26
C VAL A 29 0.42 27.51 6.86
N THR A 30 1.39 27.70 5.96
CA THR A 30 1.09 28.21 4.61
C THR A 30 0.36 27.16 3.77
N ARG A 31 -0.60 27.59 2.94
CA ARG A 31 -1.44 26.72 2.08
C ARG A 31 -0.63 25.76 1.20
N ALA A 32 0.61 26.09 0.84
CA ALA A 32 1.48 25.25 0.02
C ALA A 32 2.08 24.06 0.79
N GLN A 33 2.43 24.25 2.07
CA GLN A 33 2.93 23.18 2.95
C GLN A 33 1.79 22.24 3.37
N VAL A 34 0.62 22.81 3.69
CA VAL A 34 -0.63 22.07 3.89
C VAL A 34 -0.98 21.22 2.64
N ARG A 35 -0.73 21.72 1.42
CA ARG A 35 -1.08 21.02 0.17
C ARG A 35 -0.10 19.92 -0.25
N ALA A 36 1.12 19.88 0.28
CA ALA A 36 2.09 18.83 -0.04
C ALA A 36 2.00 17.64 0.93
N GLU A 37 1.74 17.92 2.22
CA GLU A 37 1.75 16.90 3.29
C GLU A 37 0.39 16.20 3.50
N LEU A 38 -0.72 16.73 2.97
CA LEU A 38 -2.08 16.19 3.19
C LEU A 38 -2.70 15.37 2.04
N VAL A 39 -2.05 15.26 0.87
CA VAL A 39 -2.83 15.03 -0.36
C VAL A 39 -3.07 13.57 -0.76
N GLN A 40 -2.20 12.59 -0.52
CA GLN A 40 -2.40 11.27 -1.18
C GLN A 40 -3.47 10.37 -0.53
N LEU A 41 -3.60 10.40 0.78
CA LEU A 41 -4.48 9.52 1.55
C LEU A 41 -5.92 10.03 1.55
N GLU A 42 -6.07 11.32 1.87
CA GLU A 42 -7.33 12.03 1.68
C GLU A 42 -7.76 12.02 0.20
N SER A 43 -6.82 12.09 -0.75
CA SER A 43 -7.12 11.94 -2.18
C SER A 43 -7.75 10.58 -2.46
N THR A 44 -7.14 9.50 -1.96
CA THR A 44 -7.61 8.14 -2.26
C THR A 44 -8.93 7.84 -1.54
N ASP A 45 -9.12 8.34 -0.31
CA ASP A 45 -10.40 8.30 0.38
C ASP A 45 -11.50 9.06 -0.40
N ARG A 46 -11.17 10.24 -0.94
CA ARG A 46 -12.09 11.01 -1.80
C ARG A 46 -12.39 10.30 -3.13
N VAL A 47 -11.41 9.62 -3.72
CA VAL A 47 -11.62 8.78 -4.91
C VAL A 47 -12.55 7.62 -4.55
N GLY A 48 -12.39 7.00 -3.38
CA GLY A 48 -13.34 6.01 -2.86
C GLY A 48 -14.76 6.56 -2.75
N LYS A 49 -14.92 7.75 -2.18
CA LYS A 49 -16.23 8.44 -2.13
C LYS A 49 -16.79 8.77 -3.50
N LEU A 50 -15.95 9.14 -4.45
CA LEU A 50 -16.38 9.38 -5.83
C LEU A 50 -16.91 8.09 -6.45
N VAL A 51 -16.24 6.95 -6.25
CA VAL A 51 -16.73 5.64 -6.68
C VAL A 51 -18.12 5.39 -6.08
N GLU A 52 -18.27 5.54 -4.75
CA GLU A 52 -19.57 5.33 -4.10
C GLU A 52 -20.68 6.21 -4.70
N ALA A 53 -20.38 7.49 -4.94
CA ALA A 53 -21.34 8.45 -5.48
C ALA A 53 -21.75 8.17 -6.94
N VAL A 54 -20.83 7.69 -7.78
CA VAL A 54 -21.15 7.43 -9.20
C VAL A 54 -21.77 6.05 -9.43
N THR A 55 -21.53 5.09 -8.53
CA THR A 55 -22.05 3.72 -8.68
C THR A 55 -23.29 3.45 -7.83
N ASP A 56 -23.61 4.33 -6.87
CA ASP A 56 -24.64 4.10 -5.85
C ASP A 56 -24.41 2.78 -5.08
N GLN A 57 -23.15 2.42 -4.87
CA GLN A 57 -22.71 1.25 -4.11
C GLN A 57 -21.75 1.67 -3.02
N SER A 58 -21.72 0.95 -1.89
CA SER A 58 -20.63 1.14 -0.93
C SER A 58 -19.31 0.65 -1.51
N LEU A 59 -18.20 1.21 -1.04
CA LEU A 59 -16.86 0.84 -1.51
C LEU A 59 -16.56 -0.66 -1.26
N GLU A 60 -17.07 -1.22 -0.17
CA GLU A 60 -17.02 -2.65 0.15
C GLU A 60 -17.69 -3.51 -0.92
N VAL A 61 -18.91 -3.13 -1.35
CA VAL A 61 -19.66 -3.87 -2.38
C VAL A 61 -18.94 -3.75 -3.72
N TYR A 62 -18.55 -2.54 -4.11
CA TYR A 62 -17.87 -2.29 -5.38
C TYR A 62 -16.55 -3.08 -5.47
N PHE A 63 -15.69 -3.00 -4.45
CA PHE A 63 -14.41 -3.72 -4.45
C PHE A 63 -14.63 -5.23 -4.46
N ARG A 64 -15.63 -5.73 -3.73
CA ARG A 64 -15.95 -7.15 -3.72
C ARG A 64 -16.36 -7.64 -5.11
N GLU A 65 -17.28 -6.95 -5.78
CA GLU A 65 -17.85 -7.37 -7.07
C GLU A 65 -16.87 -7.19 -8.22
N HIS A 66 -16.10 -6.09 -8.23
CA HIS A 66 -15.28 -5.72 -9.38
C HIS A 66 -13.80 -6.08 -9.24
N ILE A 67 -13.31 -6.34 -8.02
CA ILE A 67 -11.88 -6.63 -7.78
C ILE A 67 -11.72 -7.97 -7.08
N PHE A 68 -12.30 -8.14 -5.90
CA PHE A 68 -11.98 -9.29 -5.05
C PHE A 68 -12.56 -10.60 -5.59
N MET A 69 -13.82 -10.62 -6.01
CA MET A 69 -14.44 -11.83 -6.55
C MET A 69 -13.78 -12.29 -7.86
N PRO A 70 -13.57 -11.43 -8.89
CA PRO A 70 -12.88 -11.83 -10.11
C PRO A 70 -11.46 -12.36 -9.86
N LEU A 71 -10.77 -11.85 -8.83
CA LEU A 71 -9.41 -12.28 -8.47
C LEU A 71 -9.37 -13.44 -7.47
N GLY A 72 -10.52 -13.89 -6.97
CA GLY A 72 -10.61 -14.93 -5.95
C GLY A 72 -10.08 -14.51 -4.56
N MET A 73 -10.03 -13.21 -4.27
CA MET A 73 -9.51 -12.61 -3.04
C MET A 73 -10.51 -12.69 -1.87
N SER A 74 -10.96 -13.91 -1.55
CA SER A 74 -11.98 -14.20 -0.53
C SER A 74 -11.67 -13.76 0.90
N ASN A 75 -10.43 -13.41 1.22
CA ASN A 75 -10.02 -12.90 2.53
C ASN A 75 -9.70 -11.39 2.50
N SER A 76 -10.19 -10.68 1.48
CA SER A 76 -10.00 -9.24 1.32
C SER A 76 -11.33 -8.49 1.46
N GLY A 77 -11.29 -7.32 2.10
CA GLY A 77 -12.47 -6.51 2.40
C GLY A 77 -12.16 -5.37 3.37
N PHE A 78 -12.99 -4.34 3.37
CA PHE A 78 -12.98 -3.30 4.41
C PHE A 78 -13.67 -3.77 5.68
N LEU A 79 -14.68 -4.65 5.53
CA LEU A 79 -15.40 -5.26 6.62
C LEU A 79 -15.01 -6.73 6.74
N ILE A 80 -14.55 -7.15 7.91
CA ILE A 80 -14.14 -8.53 8.17
C ILE A 80 -15.11 -9.28 9.09
N SER A 81 -15.37 -10.54 8.75
CA SER A 81 -16.13 -11.46 9.58
C SER A 81 -15.43 -11.74 10.92
N GLY A 82 -16.17 -12.20 11.92
CA GLY A 82 -15.57 -12.63 13.20
C GLY A 82 -14.49 -13.71 13.04
N ALA A 83 -14.61 -14.59 12.03
CA ALA A 83 -13.62 -15.62 11.72
C ALA A 83 -12.33 -15.05 11.10
N GLN A 84 -12.43 -13.96 10.33
CA GLN A 84 -11.28 -13.22 9.83
C GLN A 84 -10.64 -12.39 10.95
N LYS A 85 -11.44 -11.69 11.79
CA LYS A 85 -10.94 -10.90 12.92
C LYS A 85 -10.04 -11.72 13.86
N ARG A 86 -10.41 -12.97 14.15
CA ARG A 86 -9.59 -13.89 14.99
C ARG A 86 -8.21 -14.25 14.42
N ARG A 87 -7.96 -13.99 13.13
CA ARG A 87 -6.71 -14.32 12.43
C ARG A 87 -5.94 -13.08 12.00
N VAL A 88 -6.40 -11.88 12.35
CA VAL A 88 -5.68 -10.63 12.10
C VAL A 88 -4.36 -10.68 12.86
N ALA A 89 -3.28 -10.44 12.13
CA ALA A 89 -1.94 -10.41 12.69
C ALA A 89 -1.80 -9.30 13.73
N THR A 90 -1.11 -9.60 14.84
CA THR A 90 -0.85 -8.64 15.90
C THR A 90 0.15 -7.58 15.43
N MET A 91 -0.18 -6.32 15.65
CA MET A 91 0.74 -5.20 15.42
C MET A 91 1.77 -5.12 16.53
N HIS A 92 2.96 -4.64 16.20
CA HIS A 92 4.05 -4.45 17.13
C HIS A 92 4.66 -3.06 16.99
N ASN A 93 4.99 -2.45 18.11
CA ASN A 93 5.78 -1.22 18.14
C ASN A 93 7.25 -1.57 18.39
N ARG A 94 8.12 -1.10 17.50
CA ARG A 94 9.57 -1.07 17.70
C ARG A 94 9.88 -0.20 18.91
N GLN A 95 10.56 -0.78 19.89
CA GLN A 95 11.04 -0.07 21.06
C GLN A 95 12.44 0.53 20.79
N PRO A 96 12.89 1.53 21.59
CA PRO A 96 14.22 2.11 21.44
C PRO A 96 15.38 1.12 21.58
N ASP A 97 15.20 0.05 22.37
CA ASP A 97 16.17 -1.04 22.52
C ASP A 97 16.17 -2.02 21.33
N GLY A 98 15.32 -1.79 20.33
CA GLY A 98 15.14 -2.61 19.14
C GLY A 98 14.18 -3.78 19.31
N SER A 99 13.63 -4.03 20.50
CA SER A 99 12.64 -5.08 20.74
C SER A 99 11.29 -4.75 20.09
N LEU A 100 10.43 -5.77 19.94
CA LEU A 100 9.06 -5.62 19.45
C LEU A 100 8.08 -5.80 20.59
N LYS A 101 7.27 -4.76 20.86
CA LYS A 101 6.20 -4.82 21.84
C LYS A 101 4.85 -5.00 21.13
N PRO A 102 4.08 -6.05 21.42
CA PRO A 102 2.73 -6.18 20.89
C PRO A 102 1.86 -4.97 21.24
N ALA A 103 1.12 -4.49 20.27
CA ALA A 103 0.13 -3.43 20.40
C ALA A 103 -1.17 -3.89 19.74
N PRO A 104 -2.33 -3.73 20.39
CA PRO A 104 -3.60 -3.99 19.73
C PRO A 104 -3.74 -3.03 18.55
N PHE A 105 -4.09 -3.58 17.38
CA PHE A 105 -4.48 -2.80 16.21
C PHE A 105 -5.95 -3.10 15.92
N GLU A 106 -6.78 -2.07 16.03
CA GLU A 106 -8.20 -2.19 15.72
C GLU A 106 -8.60 -1.09 14.73
N ILE A 107 -9.00 -1.50 13.53
CA ILE A 107 -9.78 -0.65 12.63
C ILE A 107 -11.24 -0.83 12.99
N ASN A 108 -11.95 0.28 13.17
CA ASN A 108 -13.38 0.26 13.45
C ASN A 108 -14.13 -0.51 12.35
N GLN A 109 -14.81 -1.59 12.73
CA GLN A 109 -15.59 -2.44 11.83
C GLN A 109 -17.03 -1.95 11.63
N ARG A 110 -17.35 -0.76 12.17
CA ARG A 110 -18.56 0.01 11.93
C ARG A 110 -18.20 1.48 11.66
N PRO A 111 -17.41 1.75 10.61
CA PRO A 111 -16.96 3.10 10.35
C PRO A 111 -18.10 3.94 9.75
N GLU A 112 -18.04 5.25 9.95
CA GLU A 112 -18.97 6.20 9.29
C GLU A 112 -18.74 6.22 7.77
N PHE A 113 -17.51 5.96 7.31
CA PHE A 113 -17.18 5.77 5.91
C PHE A 113 -16.04 4.77 5.71
N LEU A 114 -15.98 4.15 4.53
CA LEU A 114 -14.91 3.24 4.16
C LEU A 114 -13.72 4.03 3.60
N MET A 115 -12.56 3.88 4.23
CA MET A 115 -11.33 4.56 3.85
C MET A 115 -10.67 3.88 2.66
N GLY A 116 -10.91 4.38 1.45
CA GLY A 116 -10.28 3.88 0.22
C GLY A 116 -8.76 4.00 0.21
N GLY A 117 -8.23 4.94 0.99
CA GLY A 117 -6.81 5.06 1.27
C GLY A 117 -6.29 3.85 2.01
N GLY A 118 -6.86 3.51 3.18
CA GLY A 118 -6.18 2.78 4.26
C GLY A 118 -6.97 1.74 5.05
N GLY A 119 -8.23 1.48 4.67
CA GLY A 119 -9.20 0.74 5.52
C GLY A 119 -9.34 -0.75 5.25
N ALA A 120 -8.65 -1.29 4.25
CA ALA A 120 -8.85 -2.67 3.82
C ALA A 120 -8.00 -3.68 4.62
N PHE A 121 -8.52 -4.91 4.74
CA PHE A 121 -7.81 -6.09 5.20
C PHE A 121 -7.63 -7.05 4.02
N SER A 122 -6.59 -7.88 4.06
CA SER A 122 -6.36 -8.90 3.02
C SER A 122 -5.39 -9.99 3.52
N THR A 123 -4.84 -10.79 2.62
CA THR A 123 -3.78 -11.76 2.93
C THR A 123 -2.68 -11.62 1.89
N PRO A 124 -1.42 -12.02 2.17
CA PRO A 124 -0.36 -11.99 1.18
C PRO A 124 -0.72 -12.73 -0.10
N ARG A 125 -1.45 -13.85 0.05
CA ARG A 125 -1.92 -14.66 -1.08
C ARG A 125 -2.91 -13.90 -1.95
N ASP A 126 -3.90 -13.26 -1.33
CA ASP A 126 -4.93 -12.50 -2.05
C ASP A 126 -4.31 -11.27 -2.71
N TYR A 127 -3.45 -10.54 -2.00
CA TYR A 127 -2.77 -9.37 -2.57
C TYR A 127 -1.84 -9.74 -3.72
N MET A 128 -1.19 -10.90 -3.66
CA MET A 128 -0.39 -11.39 -4.78
C MET A 128 -1.25 -11.65 -6.03
N ALA A 129 -2.52 -12.07 -5.89
CA ALA A 129 -3.42 -12.18 -7.04
C ALA A 129 -3.69 -10.81 -7.70
N PHE A 130 -3.86 -9.76 -6.90
CA PHE A 130 -3.98 -8.38 -7.39
C PHE A 130 -2.70 -7.92 -8.11
N LEU A 131 -1.52 -8.16 -7.56
CA LEU A 131 -0.28 -7.78 -8.23
C LEU A 131 -0.02 -8.60 -9.50
N GLN A 132 -0.35 -9.90 -9.50
CA GLN A 132 -0.28 -10.74 -10.69
C GLN A 132 -1.24 -10.25 -11.78
N MET A 133 -2.41 -9.73 -11.41
CA MET A 133 -3.31 -9.07 -12.36
C MET A 133 -2.63 -7.88 -13.05
N LEU A 134 -1.89 -7.06 -12.31
CA LEU A 134 -1.13 -5.94 -12.89
C LEU A 134 0.03 -6.41 -13.77
N VAL A 135 0.81 -7.40 -13.32
CA VAL A 135 1.90 -8.03 -14.10
C VAL A 135 1.39 -8.55 -15.45
N ASN A 136 0.19 -9.13 -15.46
CA ASN A 136 -0.42 -9.74 -16.64
C ASN A 136 -1.25 -8.75 -17.49
N GLY A 137 -1.11 -7.43 -17.29
CA GLY A 137 -1.80 -6.44 -18.12
C GLY A 137 -3.31 -6.43 -17.92
N GLY A 138 -3.76 -6.66 -16.68
CA GLY A 138 -5.15 -6.49 -16.27
C GLY A 138 -5.94 -7.79 -16.09
N THR A 139 -5.29 -8.95 -16.19
CA THR A 139 -5.95 -10.26 -16.12
C THR A 139 -5.34 -11.20 -15.09
N TYR A 140 -6.16 -12.06 -14.51
CA TYR A 140 -5.70 -13.12 -13.63
C TYR A 140 -6.60 -14.33 -13.75
N ARG A 141 -6.00 -15.51 -14.02
CA ARG A 141 -6.72 -16.79 -14.19
C ARG A 141 -7.88 -16.73 -15.21
N GLY A 142 -7.71 -15.98 -16.29
CA GLY A 142 -8.69 -15.83 -17.35
C GLY A 142 -9.68 -14.68 -17.15
N GLU A 143 -9.79 -14.15 -15.93
CA GLU A 143 -10.65 -12.99 -15.63
C GLU A 143 -9.94 -11.68 -15.94
N ARG A 144 -10.66 -10.70 -16.50
CA ARG A 144 -10.16 -9.35 -16.78
C ARG A 144 -10.80 -8.34 -15.83
N VAL A 145 -9.97 -7.68 -15.04
CA VAL A 145 -10.40 -6.60 -14.13
C VAL A 145 -10.13 -5.22 -14.74
N LEU A 146 -8.98 -5.07 -15.42
CA LEU A 146 -8.60 -3.84 -16.11
C LEU A 146 -8.27 -4.13 -17.57
N ARG A 147 -8.50 -3.15 -18.45
CA ARG A 147 -8.00 -3.24 -19.82
C ARG A 147 -6.47 -3.04 -19.83
N ALA A 148 -5.80 -3.62 -20.81
CA ALA A 148 -4.34 -3.57 -20.89
C ALA A 148 -3.80 -2.14 -21.07
N ASP A 149 -4.51 -1.29 -21.82
CA ASP A 149 -4.23 0.14 -21.97
C ASP A 149 -4.36 0.86 -20.63
N THR A 150 -5.40 0.55 -19.85
CA THR A 150 -5.58 1.13 -18.51
C THR A 150 -4.44 0.73 -17.57
N VAL A 151 -4.01 -0.53 -17.60
CA VAL A 151 -2.84 -0.96 -16.82
C VAL A 151 -1.59 -0.24 -17.30
N ALA A 152 -1.35 -0.10 -18.60
CA ALA A 152 -0.19 0.62 -19.11
C ALA A 152 -0.14 2.06 -18.58
N THR A 153 -1.28 2.75 -18.48
CA THR A 153 -1.34 4.12 -17.93
C THR A 153 -0.96 4.21 -16.45
N ILE A 154 -1.20 3.16 -15.65
CA ILE A 154 -0.78 3.12 -14.23
C ILE A 154 0.73 3.30 -14.10
N PHE A 155 1.51 2.75 -15.03
CA PHE A 155 2.98 2.79 -15.04
C PHE A 155 3.56 4.05 -15.71
N GLN A 156 2.72 4.98 -16.15
CA GLN A 156 3.16 6.22 -16.80
C GLN A 156 3.28 7.37 -15.82
N ASN A 157 4.23 8.28 -16.07
CA ASN A 157 4.39 9.50 -15.31
C ASN A 157 3.15 10.41 -15.39
N GLN A 158 2.50 10.67 -14.26
CA GLN A 158 1.31 11.52 -14.13
C GLN A 158 1.61 12.88 -13.47
N ILE A 159 2.89 13.18 -13.17
CA ILE A 159 3.29 14.43 -12.50
C ILE A 159 4.17 15.34 -13.38
N GLY A 160 4.33 14.99 -14.66
CA GLY A 160 5.10 15.79 -15.62
C GLY A 160 6.55 15.97 -15.18
N ASP A 161 7.00 17.23 -15.12
CA ASP A 161 8.39 17.56 -14.80
C ASP A 161 8.71 17.45 -13.29
N LEU A 162 7.69 17.39 -12.43
CA LEU A 162 7.87 17.24 -10.99
C LEU A 162 8.58 15.93 -10.66
N GLN A 163 9.35 15.93 -9.58
CA GLN A 163 10.01 14.74 -9.06
C GLN A 163 9.39 14.38 -7.72
N VAL A 164 9.32 13.08 -7.45
CA VAL A 164 9.08 12.62 -6.08
C VAL A 164 10.31 13.01 -5.26
N THR A 165 10.07 13.59 -4.09
CA THR A 165 11.09 13.94 -3.10
C THR A 165 10.80 13.20 -1.80
N GLU A 166 11.74 13.24 -0.85
CA GLU A 166 11.50 12.74 0.49
C GLU A 166 10.14 13.22 1.03
N MET A 167 9.32 12.26 1.43
CA MET A 167 8.03 12.48 2.07
C MET A 167 8.27 12.61 3.57
N LYS A 168 8.26 13.85 4.05
CA LYS A 168 8.48 14.15 5.46
C LYS A 168 7.32 13.63 6.30
N THR A 169 7.65 13.00 7.43
CA THR A 169 6.62 12.52 8.34
C THR A 169 5.87 13.69 9.01
N ALA A 170 4.55 13.64 8.93
CA ALA A 170 3.68 14.52 9.73
C ALA A 170 3.42 13.94 11.14
N GLN A 171 3.74 12.66 11.37
CA GLN A 171 3.41 11.98 12.62
C GLN A 171 4.52 11.00 13.06
N PRO A 172 5.58 11.50 13.71
CA PRO A 172 6.77 10.71 14.07
C PRO A 172 6.50 9.47 14.94
N ALA A 173 5.41 9.47 15.72
CA ALA A 173 5.03 8.32 16.54
C ALA A 173 4.61 7.09 15.72
N TRP A 174 4.19 7.30 14.46
CA TRP A 174 3.66 6.24 13.59
C TRP A 174 4.47 6.06 12.32
N SER A 175 5.23 7.07 11.89
CA SER A 175 5.96 7.04 10.64
C SER A 175 7.27 7.81 10.74
N ASN A 176 8.33 7.23 10.19
CA ASN A 176 9.53 8.01 9.83
C ASN A 176 9.30 8.71 8.47
N SER A 177 10.18 9.65 8.11
CA SER A 177 10.21 10.22 6.76
C SER A 177 10.61 9.14 5.76
N PHE A 178 9.97 9.13 4.60
CA PHE A 178 10.11 8.09 3.59
C PHE A 178 10.74 8.65 2.31
N ASP A 179 11.74 7.94 1.80
CA ASP A 179 12.34 8.21 0.50
C ASP A 179 12.69 6.89 -0.17
N GLN A 180 11.93 6.51 -1.20
CA GLN A 180 12.16 5.27 -1.92
C GLN A 180 13.47 5.40 -2.71
N PHE A 181 14.48 4.61 -2.35
CA PHE A 181 15.82 4.66 -2.95
C PHE A 181 16.45 6.07 -2.91
N PRO A 182 16.87 6.53 -1.71
CA PRO A 182 17.32 7.90 -1.50
C PRO A 182 18.37 8.38 -2.51
N GLY A 183 18.16 9.58 -3.04
CA GLY A 183 19.05 10.20 -4.04
C GLY A 183 18.84 9.71 -5.48
N THR A 184 17.89 8.80 -5.72
CA THR A 184 17.50 8.39 -7.07
C THR A 184 16.32 9.26 -7.55
N PRO A 185 16.25 9.66 -8.82
CA PRO A 185 15.08 10.36 -9.36
C PRO A 185 13.88 9.43 -9.54
N HIS A 186 12.71 9.85 -9.07
CA HIS A 186 11.48 9.07 -9.06
C HIS A 186 10.32 9.87 -9.65
N LYS A 187 9.37 9.17 -10.27
CA LYS A 187 8.12 9.73 -10.79
C LYS A 187 6.93 9.12 -10.10
N TRP A 188 5.74 9.64 -10.38
CA TRP A 188 4.51 9.15 -9.79
C TRP A 188 3.51 8.80 -10.88
N GLY A 189 2.95 7.60 -10.80
CA GLY A 189 1.90 7.11 -11.70
C GLY A 189 0.51 7.30 -11.13
N PHE A 190 -0.44 6.48 -11.57
CA PHE A 190 -1.71 6.39 -10.85
C PHE A 190 -1.51 5.54 -9.60
N SER A 191 -1.45 6.24 -8.46
CA SER A 191 -1.34 5.70 -7.09
C SER A 191 0.03 5.17 -6.65
N PHE A 192 1.03 5.08 -7.54
CA PHE A 192 2.29 4.41 -7.22
C PHE A 192 3.52 5.22 -7.60
N ASP A 193 4.59 5.03 -6.82
CA ASP A 193 5.92 5.52 -7.13
C ASP A 193 6.52 4.74 -8.30
N ILE A 194 7.18 5.43 -9.24
CA ILE A 194 7.80 4.86 -10.43
C ILE A 194 9.31 5.08 -10.37
N ASN A 195 10.05 3.96 -10.41
CA ASN A 195 11.48 3.94 -10.62
C ASN A 195 11.84 4.47 -12.02
N THR A 196 12.59 5.57 -12.13
CA THR A 196 13.07 6.05 -13.44
C THR A 196 14.38 5.40 -13.89
N ARG A 197 15.07 4.74 -12.96
CA ARG A 197 16.33 4.01 -13.16
C ARG A 197 16.22 2.62 -12.54
N PRO A 198 17.09 1.67 -12.94
CA PRO A 198 17.18 0.40 -12.25
C PRO A 198 17.40 0.61 -10.76
N GLY A 199 16.66 -0.12 -9.93
CA GLY A 199 16.79 -0.08 -8.49
C GLY A 199 18.06 -0.78 -8.00
N PRO A 200 18.56 -0.43 -6.81
CA PRO A 200 19.82 -0.97 -6.27
C PRO A 200 19.79 -2.49 -6.04
N HIS A 201 18.59 -3.08 -5.92
CA HIS A 201 18.40 -4.50 -5.65
C HIS A 201 17.92 -5.31 -6.87
N GLY A 202 18.04 -4.75 -8.09
CA GLY A 202 17.82 -5.48 -9.35
C GLY A 202 16.52 -5.19 -10.09
N ARG A 203 15.61 -4.42 -9.46
CA ARG A 203 14.37 -3.93 -10.09
C ARG A 203 14.66 -3.12 -11.36
N SER A 204 13.87 -3.33 -12.40
CA SER A 204 14.02 -2.60 -13.67
C SER A 204 13.52 -1.16 -13.56
N ALA A 205 14.06 -0.27 -14.38
CA ALA A 205 13.44 1.04 -14.61
C ALA A 205 12.00 0.86 -15.17
N GLY A 206 11.08 1.73 -14.77
CA GLY A 206 9.65 1.65 -15.09
C GLY A 206 8.83 0.76 -14.15
N SER A 207 9.46 0.14 -13.15
CA SER A 207 8.74 -0.59 -12.11
C SER A 207 8.01 0.36 -11.18
N ILE A 208 6.85 -0.09 -10.69
CA ILE A 208 6.07 0.63 -9.68
C ILE A 208 6.26 0.02 -8.30
N SER A 209 6.14 0.84 -7.26
CA SER A 209 6.05 0.37 -5.89
C SER A 209 5.25 1.28 -4.99
N TRP A 210 4.80 0.70 -3.88
CA TRP A 210 4.27 1.48 -2.78
C TRP A 210 4.35 0.70 -1.47
N ALA A 211 3.81 1.31 -0.43
CA ALA A 211 3.91 0.80 0.92
C ALA A 211 2.62 0.99 1.72
N GLY A 212 2.54 0.21 2.79
CA GLY A 212 1.54 0.29 3.84
C GLY A 212 2.17 0.61 5.19
N LEU A 213 1.42 1.30 6.03
CA LEU A 213 1.89 1.90 7.29
C LEU A 213 2.66 0.92 8.18
N LEU A 214 2.17 -0.31 8.25
CA LEU A 214 2.73 -1.33 9.15
C LEU A 214 3.97 -2.01 8.56
N ASN A 215 4.81 -1.25 7.85
CA ASN A 215 5.97 -1.74 7.09
C ASN A 215 5.59 -2.90 6.17
N SER A 216 4.59 -2.68 5.33
CA SER A 216 4.24 -3.57 4.22
C SER A 216 4.68 -2.92 2.93
N TYR A 217 5.32 -3.67 2.03
CA TYR A 217 5.89 -3.13 0.81
C TYR A 217 5.51 -4.04 -0.36
N PHE A 218 5.29 -3.45 -1.53
CA PHE A 218 5.16 -4.22 -2.76
C PHE A 218 5.82 -3.50 -3.93
N TRP A 219 6.10 -4.28 -4.97
CA TRP A 219 6.49 -3.75 -6.26
C TRP A 219 5.96 -4.62 -7.40
N VAL A 220 5.87 -4.00 -8.58
CA VAL A 220 5.58 -4.66 -9.84
C VAL A 220 6.60 -4.21 -10.87
N ASP A 221 7.36 -5.17 -11.40
CA ASP A 221 8.32 -4.95 -12.47
C ASP A 221 7.73 -5.50 -13.79
N PRO A 222 7.29 -4.61 -14.70
CA PRO A 222 6.67 -5.03 -15.95
C PRO A 222 7.69 -5.55 -16.97
N VAL A 223 8.98 -5.21 -16.82
CA VAL A 223 10.05 -5.62 -17.73
C VAL A 223 10.44 -7.07 -17.46
N ARG A 224 10.65 -7.40 -16.18
CA ARG A 224 10.98 -8.76 -15.72
C ARG A 224 9.73 -9.62 -15.50
N LYS A 225 8.54 -9.03 -15.59
CA LYS A 225 7.23 -9.67 -15.35
C LYS A 225 7.16 -10.36 -14.00
N VAL A 226 7.63 -9.67 -12.97
CA VAL A 226 7.62 -10.16 -11.58
C VAL A 226 6.97 -9.13 -10.66
N ALA A 227 6.30 -9.61 -9.63
CA ALA A 227 5.85 -8.80 -8.50
C ALA A 227 6.37 -9.40 -7.20
N GLY A 228 6.62 -8.54 -6.23
CA GLY A 228 7.08 -8.94 -4.90
C GLY A 228 6.30 -8.22 -3.81
N THR A 229 6.18 -8.87 -2.67
CA THR A 229 5.57 -8.29 -1.46
C THR A 229 6.33 -8.71 -0.22
N LEU A 230 6.46 -7.78 0.72
CA LEU A 230 6.89 -8.05 2.09
C LEU A 230 5.82 -7.49 3.02
N PHE A 231 5.24 -8.34 3.86
CA PHE A 231 4.25 -7.92 4.85
C PHE A 231 4.80 -8.11 6.25
N THR A 232 4.89 -7.00 6.99
CA THR A 232 5.08 -7.04 8.43
C THR A 232 3.89 -6.36 9.12
N GLN A 233 3.91 -6.28 10.44
CA GLN A 233 2.93 -5.53 11.22
C GLN A 233 3.65 -4.66 12.26
N ILE A 234 4.60 -3.85 11.80
CA ILE A 234 5.55 -3.14 12.66
C ILE A 234 5.40 -1.63 12.48
N LEU A 235 5.43 -0.90 13.59
CA LEU A 235 5.55 0.56 13.64
C LEU A 235 6.85 0.99 14.34
N PRO A 236 7.36 2.20 14.07
CA PRO A 236 6.85 3.16 13.08
C PRO A 236 7.09 2.69 11.64
N PHE A 237 6.31 3.21 10.69
CA PHE A 237 6.54 3.03 9.25
C PHE A 237 7.95 3.44 8.86
N TYR A 238 8.48 2.78 7.82
CA TYR A 238 9.86 2.94 7.36
C TYR A 238 10.86 2.63 8.50
N ASP A 239 10.64 1.48 9.15
CA ASP A 239 11.54 0.89 10.14
C ASP A 239 12.83 0.45 9.44
N PRO A 240 14.02 0.93 9.85
CA PRO A 240 15.27 0.65 9.14
C PRO A 240 15.60 -0.83 9.00
N ARG A 241 15.23 -1.67 9.99
CA ARG A 241 15.49 -3.12 9.92
C ARG A 241 14.57 -3.80 8.93
N VAL A 242 13.32 -3.33 8.80
CA VAL A 242 12.39 -3.86 7.80
C VAL A 242 12.76 -3.38 6.40
N VAL A 243 13.24 -2.15 6.24
CA VAL A 243 13.74 -1.63 4.96
C VAL A 243 14.96 -2.43 4.48
N ASP A 244 15.90 -2.75 5.37
CA ASP A 244 17.05 -3.62 5.05
C ASP A 244 16.59 -5.03 4.65
N LEU A 245 15.67 -5.64 5.40
CA LEU A 245 15.06 -6.92 5.05
C LEU A 245 14.35 -6.88 3.69
N TYR A 246 13.64 -5.79 3.39
CA TYR A 246 12.97 -5.58 2.10
C TYR A 246 13.97 -5.53 0.95
N GLY A 247 15.08 -4.80 1.10
CA GLY A 247 16.15 -4.75 0.11
C GLY A 247 16.82 -6.11 -0.12
N GLN A 248 17.12 -6.85 0.96
CA GLN A 248 17.69 -8.20 0.88
C GLN A 248 16.73 -9.19 0.21
N PHE A 249 15.44 -9.12 0.55
CA PHE A 249 14.41 -9.97 -0.07
C PHE A 249 14.28 -9.67 -1.56
N GLU A 250 14.24 -8.39 -1.94
CA GLU A 250 14.21 -7.97 -3.34
C GLU A 250 15.45 -8.46 -4.10
N GLN A 251 16.64 -8.23 -3.54
CA GLN A 251 17.91 -8.66 -4.16
C GLN A 251 17.95 -10.18 -4.34
N GLY A 252 17.54 -10.95 -3.33
CA GLY A 252 17.46 -12.41 -3.40
C GLY A 252 16.51 -12.89 -4.49
N LEU A 253 15.35 -12.24 -4.64
CA LEU A 253 14.38 -12.55 -5.69
C LEU A 253 14.99 -12.33 -7.08
N TYR A 254 15.55 -11.15 -7.34
CA TYR A 254 16.11 -10.84 -8.66
C TYR A 254 17.36 -11.65 -9.01
N HIS A 255 18.18 -12.00 -8.02
CA HIS A 255 19.29 -12.92 -8.23
C HIS A 255 18.76 -14.31 -8.64
N GLY A 256 17.74 -14.82 -7.95
CA GLY A 256 17.12 -16.11 -8.30
C GLY A 256 16.55 -16.15 -9.73
N LEU A 257 15.98 -15.04 -10.22
CA LEU A 257 15.47 -14.94 -11.59
C LEU A 257 16.55 -14.97 -12.68
N GLN A 258 17.81 -14.67 -12.36
CA GLN A 258 18.91 -14.78 -13.33
C GLN A 258 19.32 -16.23 -13.59
N HIS A 259 18.93 -17.14 -12.70
CA HIS A 259 19.29 -18.57 -12.74
C HIS A 259 18.10 -19.49 -13.04
N ALA A 260 16.94 -18.93 -13.38
CA ALA A 260 15.69 -19.64 -13.69
C ALA A 260 15.43 -19.66 -15.20
#